data_AF-A0A955T134-F1
#
_entry.id   AF-A0A955T134-F1
#
_cell.length_a   1.000
_cell.length_b   1.000
_cell.length_c   1.000
_cell.angle_alpha   90.00
_cell.angle_beta   90.00
_cell.angle_gamma   90.00
#
_symmetry.space_group_name_H-M   'P 1'
#
loop_
_entity.id
_entity.type
_entity.pdbx_description
1 polymer ?
#
loop_
_entity_poly.entity_id
_entity_poly.type
_entity_poly.pdbx_seq_one_letter_code
_entity_poly.pdbx_strand_id
1 'polypeptide(L)'
;SIDIDSALRNDTINLTHLGFFALVHSSGSGPVVWCADNLAFPAELVAPPTPTPSPTPRPSTLQVVQRCEDFDQDPGWIGVNNRRITPPCPLTVQNYGYRTSNHAGESAGEVGGRIERSSIKNYYGKVIEPKTLDDPLSASGTLAVTSSSGGSTMIFGWFNADTAKEWRTANSLVFRLDAETGYFQVFFEYATGTWKAGGSAGLPIGTTDFRGTGTYFPSNGEKHDWELRYDPEGAGGDGEIEFTFDGSTFTVALAPGYREEGATFNRFGMLPRLSSGDPIFVYFDDITLDGEFMNFDDDPGWEGLRNEGPEGTYQDCYIRPLHDFGYSADTNHAGDATGEAGGLIWRIEASNPQNMGYYGDDVGQLSLNDPLKVSGKISFERGSSDAATLFGWFNSSTYNDSDSGFPKNFLGAFVEGPSRIGFYFRPAYNNGAGQRGLPDEGPYIPPDSISRFFTIAYDPDGAEGRGEMTISLDDEVRTLELQPGVKDSGALFDRFGILTYHNGGPDVEIFFDDLCYSALQEEEPEP
;
A
#
# COMPACT_ATOMS: atom_id res chain seq x y z
N SER A 1 -35.06 -27.83 -8.40
CA SER A 1 -34.72 -28.49 -9.67
C SER A 1 -33.96 -27.51 -10.54
N ILE A 2 -32.64 -27.68 -10.59
CA ILE A 2 -31.77 -27.19 -11.67
C ILE A 2 -30.83 -28.35 -12.00
N ASP A 3 -30.69 -28.57 -13.29
CA ASP A 3 -30.15 -29.72 -13.99
C ASP A 3 -28.62 -29.63 -14.06
N ILE A 4 -27.89 -30.61 -13.51
CA ILE A 4 -26.43 -30.70 -13.58
C ILE A 4 -26.10 -31.82 -14.57
N ASP A 5 -26.12 -31.52 -15.86
CA ASP A 5 -25.66 -32.48 -16.87
C ASP A 5 -25.05 -31.84 -18.14
N SER A 6 -24.32 -30.73 -18.00
CA SER A 6 -23.66 -30.08 -19.15
C SER A 6 -22.24 -29.54 -18.95
N ALA A 7 -21.50 -29.96 -17.90
CA ALA A 7 -20.13 -29.49 -17.68
C ALA A 7 -19.06 -30.60 -17.56
N LEU A 8 -19.34 -31.84 -18.00
CA LEU A 8 -18.36 -32.92 -18.03
C LEU A 8 -17.91 -33.26 -19.46
N ARG A 9 -17.32 -32.31 -20.19
CA ARG A 9 -16.46 -32.58 -21.36
C ARG A 9 -15.42 -31.47 -21.57
N ASN A 10 -14.33 -31.51 -20.80
CA ASN A 10 -12.96 -31.48 -21.30
C ASN A 10 -11.99 -31.16 -20.15
N ASP A 11 -10.92 -31.95 -20.13
CA ASP A 11 -9.65 -31.78 -19.43
C ASP A 11 -9.53 -32.12 -17.93
N THR A 12 -8.58 -33.03 -17.73
CA THR A 12 -8.01 -33.71 -16.57
C THR A 12 -7.94 -32.90 -15.26
N ILE A 13 -8.64 -33.36 -14.21
CA ILE A 13 -8.43 -32.93 -12.81
C ILE A 13 -7.69 -34.05 -12.06
N ASN A 14 -6.56 -33.70 -11.44
CA ASN A 14 -5.77 -34.56 -10.58
C ASN A 14 -6.40 -34.55 -9.17
N LEU A 15 -7.01 -35.67 -8.76
CA LEU A 15 -7.73 -35.81 -7.49
C LEU A 15 -6.77 -36.29 -6.38
N THR A 16 -6.21 -35.37 -5.61
CA THR A 16 -5.67 -35.65 -4.27
C THR A 16 -6.18 -34.61 -3.28
N HIS A 17 -7.43 -34.83 -2.83
CA HIS A 17 -7.99 -34.53 -1.50
C HIS A 17 -9.51 -34.38 -1.63
N LEU A 18 -10.25 -35.44 -1.31
CA LEU A 18 -11.67 -35.36 -1.00
C LEU A 18 -11.90 -36.05 0.34
N GLY A 19 -12.16 -35.25 1.37
CA GLY A 19 -12.78 -35.72 2.60
C GLY A 19 -14.19 -36.23 2.29
N PHE A 20 -14.52 -37.41 2.81
CA PHE A 20 -15.84 -38.01 2.70
C PHE A 20 -16.89 -37.12 3.40
N PHE A 21 -17.87 -36.61 2.66
CA PHE A 21 -19.13 -36.13 3.23
C PHE A 21 -20.24 -37.12 2.88
N ALA A 22 -20.83 -37.75 3.89
CA ALA A 22 -22.03 -38.55 3.74
C ALA A 22 -23.26 -37.63 3.74
N LEU A 23 -24.00 -37.60 2.64
CA LEU A 23 -25.30 -36.93 2.55
C LEU A 23 -26.38 -37.89 3.08
N VAL A 24 -26.99 -37.57 4.22
CA VAL A 24 -28.22 -38.25 4.69
C VAL A 24 -29.41 -37.35 4.37
N HIS A 25 -30.30 -37.81 3.48
CA HIS A 25 -31.60 -37.21 3.26
C HIS A 25 -32.49 -37.45 4.49
N SER A 26 -33.05 -36.39 5.09
CA SER A 26 -34.18 -36.51 6.02
C SER A 26 -35.36 -35.64 5.57
N SER A 27 -36.45 -36.29 5.21
CA SER A 27 -37.78 -35.68 5.12
C SER A 27 -38.33 -35.46 6.55
N GLY A 28 -38.47 -34.22 6.99
CA GLY A 28 -39.13 -33.92 8.26
C GLY A 28 -38.88 -32.51 8.77
N SER A 29 -39.95 -31.75 8.91
CA SER A 29 -40.01 -30.40 9.49
C SER A 29 -39.87 -30.43 11.02
N GLY A 30 -38.81 -29.81 11.56
CA GLY A 30 -38.62 -29.54 12.99
C GLY A 30 -37.23 -28.94 13.28
N PRO A 31 -37.07 -28.07 14.30
CA PRO A 31 -35.79 -27.39 14.56
C PRO A 31 -34.79 -28.34 15.24
N VAL A 32 -33.57 -28.42 14.69
CA VAL A 32 -32.46 -29.19 15.28
C VAL A 32 -31.71 -28.29 16.27
N VAL A 33 -31.76 -28.67 17.55
CA VAL A 33 -30.91 -28.15 18.63
C VAL A 33 -29.63 -28.98 18.66
N TRP A 34 -28.46 -28.35 18.58
CA TRP A 34 -27.17 -29.02 18.76
C TRP A 34 -26.67 -28.84 20.19
N CYS A 35 -26.68 -29.91 20.98
CA CYS A 35 -25.88 -30.05 22.20
C CYS A 35 -24.52 -30.63 21.82
N ALA A 36 -23.44 -29.97 22.23
CA ALA A 36 -22.08 -30.48 22.12
C ALA A 36 -21.77 -31.33 23.35
N ASP A 37 -21.73 -32.66 23.19
CA ASP A 37 -21.18 -33.57 24.20
C ASP A 37 -20.08 -34.45 23.57
N ASN A 38 -18.88 -34.25 24.11
CA ASN A 38 -17.74 -35.15 24.25
C ASN A 38 -17.72 -36.45 23.42
N LEU A 39 -16.89 -36.46 22.39
CA LEU A 39 -16.22 -37.68 21.92
C LEU A 39 -14.71 -37.51 22.08
N ALA A 40 -14.18 -38.18 23.12
CA ALA A 40 -12.75 -38.33 23.34
C ALA A 40 -12.18 -39.32 22.33
N PHE A 41 -11.24 -38.87 21.50
CA PHE A 41 -10.37 -39.74 20.71
C PHE A 41 -9.15 -40.16 21.55
N PRO A 42 -8.63 -41.39 21.38
CA PRO A 42 -7.44 -41.81 22.12
C PRO A 42 -6.24 -40.99 21.66
N ALA A 43 -5.48 -40.46 22.64
CA ALA A 43 -4.22 -39.78 22.42
C ALA A 43 -3.22 -40.76 21.81
N GLU A 44 -2.98 -40.66 20.50
CA GLU A 44 -1.72 -41.13 19.93
C GLU A 44 -0.59 -40.27 20.50
N LEU A 45 0.42 -40.93 21.07
CA LEU A 45 1.66 -40.28 21.48
C LEU A 45 2.31 -39.65 20.23
N VAL A 46 2.11 -38.35 20.06
CA VAL A 46 2.99 -37.53 19.21
C VAL A 46 4.34 -37.51 19.92
N ALA A 47 5.35 -38.13 19.32
CA ALA A 47 6.72 -38.01 19.79
C ALA A 47 7.10 -36.52 19.84
N PRO A 48 7.81 -36.06 20.90
CA PRO A 48 8.28 -34.68 20.94
C PRO A 48 9.11 -34.38 19.68
N PRO A 49 9.03 -33.15 19.14
CA PRO A 49 9.86 -32.77 18.00
C PRO A 49 11.32 -33.04 18.35
N THR A 50 12.01 -33.74 17.46
CA THR A 50 13.45 -33.98 17.57
C THR A 50 14.15 -32.63 17.69
N PRO A 51 15.02 -32.40 18.70
CA PRO A 51 15.79 -31.17 18.75
C PRO A 51 16.58 -31.02 17.44
N THR A 52 16.43 -29.86 16.81
CA THR A 52 17.24 -29.45 15.66
C THR A 52 18.71 -29.69 16.02
N PRO A 53 19.53 -30.31 15.14
CA PRO A 53 20.95 -30.49 15.43
C PRO A 53 21.55 -29.13 15.77
N SER A 54 22.31 -29.06 16.87
CA SER A 54 23.06 -27.85 17.24
C SER A 54 23.84 -27.35 16.03
N PRO A 55 23.81 -26.04 15.74
CA PRO A 55 24.54 -25.48 14.61
C PRO A 55 26.01 -25.90 14.72
N THR A 56 26.59 -26.32 13.60
CA THR A 56 28.02 -26.63 13.55
C THR A 56 28.78 -25.40 14.04
N PRO A 57 29.69 -25.52 15.02
CA PRO A 57 30.38 -24.35 15.56
C PRO A 57 31.10 -23.61 14.43
N ARG A 58 30.86 -22.29 14.34
CA ARG A 58 31.51 -21.41 13.37
C ARG A 58 33.04 -21.58 13.49
N PRO A 59 33.77 -21.72 12.37
CA PRO A 59 35.24 -21.65 12.39
C PRO A 59 35.71 -20.43 13.19
N SER A 60 36.69 -20.61 14.08
CA SER A 60 37.21 -19.53 14.94
C SER A 60 37.83 -18.37 14.16
N THR A 61 38.09 -18.57 12.86
CA THR A 61 38.64 -17.57 11.94
C THR A 61 37.58 -16.65 11.35
N LEU A 62 36.28 -16.87 11.56
CA LEU A 62 35.23 -16.00 11.05
C LEU A 62 34.78 -15.01 12.12
N GLN A 63 34.92 -13.71 11.83
CA GLN A 63 34.51 -12.63 12.72
C GLN A 63 33.41 -11.78 12.08
N VAL A 64 32.56 -11.19 12.93
CA VAL A 64 31.57 -10.20 12.49
C VAL A 64 32.28 -8.87 12.28
N VAL A 65 32.24 -8.34 11.06
CA VAL A 65 32.84 -7.07 10.64
C VAL A 65 31.75 -6.11 10.15
N GLN A 66 32.09 -4.83 10.00
CA GLN A 66 31.25 -3.87 9.28
C GLN A 66 31.75 -3.77 7.83
N ARG A 67 30.90 -4.14 6.87
CA ARG A 67 31.10 -3.93 5.44
C ARG A 67 30.36 -2.66 5.04
N CYS A 68 31.02 -1.76 4.30
CA CYS A 68 30.41 -0.52 3.82
C CYS A 68 30.28 -0.51 2.30
N GLU A 69 29.18 0.03 1.82
CA GLU A 69 28.79 0.16 0.42
C GLU A 69 28.24 1.56 0.18
N ASP A 70 28.92 2.32 -0.68
CA ASP A 70 28.56 3.69 -1.09
C ASP A 70 27.81 3.72 -2.43
N PHE A 71 27.68 2.55 -3.08
CA PHE A 71 26.99 2.40 -4.36
C PHE A 71 27.50 3.33 -5.47
N ASP A 72 28.72 3.86 -5.41
CA ASP A 72 29.33 4.59 -6.53
C ASP A 72 29.47 3.68 -7.78
N GLN A 73 29.40 2.37 -7.58
CA GLN A 73 29.39 1.32 -8.60
C GLN A 73 28.41 0.19 -8.21
N ASP A 74 28.04 -0.66 -9.17
CA ASP A 74 27.25 -1.86 -8.89
C ASP A 74 28.03 -2.77 -7.93
N PRO A 75 27.51 -3.04 -6.72
CA PRO A 75 28.23 -3.85 -5.73
C PRO A 75 28.17 -5.35 -6.05
N GLY A 76 27.46 -5.74 -7.11
CA GLY A 76 27.30 -7.14 -7.52
C GLY A 76 26.41 -7.95 -6.58
N TRP A 77 25.55 -7.29 -5.80
CA TRP A 77 24.58 -7.96 -4.93
C TRP A 77 23.62 -8.85 -5.73
N ILE A 78 23.10 -9.86 -5.06
CA ILE A 78 22.28 -10.90 -5.68
C ILE A 78 20.83 -10.40 -5.75
N GLY A 79 20.28 -10.35 -6.97
CA GLY A 79 18.87 -10.07 -7.22
C GLY A 79 18.06 -11.33 -7.53
N VAL A 80 16.92 -11.48 -6.87
CA VAL A 80 15.89 -12.49 -7.18
C VAL A 80 14.56 -11.79 -7.36
N ASN A 81 13.94 -11.93 -8.54
CA ASN A 81 12.64 -11.32 -8.88
C ASN A 81 12.54 -9.78 -8.68
N ASN A 82 13.67 -9.10 -8.49
CA ASN A 82 13.74 -7.67 -8.19
C ASN A 82 13.54 -6.77 -9.41
N ARG A 83 13.85 -7.29 -10.61
CA ARG A 83 13.63 -6.62 -11.90
C ARG A 83 12.69 -7.47 -12.76
N ARG A 84 11.42 -7.07 -12.89
CA ARG A 84 10.43 -7.76 -13.74
C ARG A 84 9.78 -6.78 -14.71
N ILE A 85 10.46 -6.42 -15.80
CA ILE A 85 9.99 -5.38 -16.75
C ILE A 85 9.23 -5.98 -17.95
N THR A 86 8.60 -7.15 -17.79
CA THR A 86 7.78 -7.78 -18.84
C THR A 86 6.35 -7.89 -18.34
N PRO A 87 5.32 -7.38 -19.06
CA PRO A 87 5.29 -6.84 -20.44
C PRO A 87 5.71 -5.36 -20.58
N PRO A 88 5.78 -4.83 -21.83
CA PRO A 88 5.98 -3.39 -22.06
C PRO A 88 4.98 -2.54 -21.29
N CYS A 89 5.39 -1.32 -20.92
CA CYS A 89 4.52 -0.39 -20.21
C CYS A 89 3.26 -0.09 -21.02
N PRO A 90 2.05 -0.26 -20.43
CA PRO A 90 0.81 0.09 -21.09
C PRO A 90 0.79 1.57 -21.43
N LEU A 91 0.07 1.88 -22.50
CA LEU A 91 -0.24 3.25 -22.87
C LEU A 91 -1.48 3.68 -22.09
N THR A 92 -1.31 4.66 -21.20
CA THR A 92 -2.41 5.35 -20.54
C THR A 92 -2.85 6.52 -21.39
N VAL A 93 -4.17 6.72 -21.50
CA VAL A 93 -4.76 7.83 -22.24
C VAL A 93 -5.65 8.65 -21.32
N GLN A 94 -5.36 9.93 -21.18
CA GLN A 94 -6.23 10.88 -20.52
C GLN A 94 -6.92 11.72 -21.58
N ASN A 95 -8.21 11.96 -21.40
CA ASN A 95 -8.95 12.88 -22.23
C ASN A 95 -10.11 13.47 -21.43
N TYR A 96 -9.78 14.29 -20.44
CA TYR A 96 -10.74 14.99 -19.60
C TYR A 96 -10.36 16.47 -19.42
N GLY A 97 -11.35 17.31 -19.13
CA GLY A 97 -11.20 18.76 -19.06
C GLY A 97 -12.52 19.45 -19.36
N TYR A 98 -12.50 20.68 -19.87
CA TYR A 98 -13.69 21.34 -20.39
C TYR A 98 -14.27 20.60 -21.61
N ARG A 99 -15.59 20.43 -21.67
CA ARG A 99 -16.30 19.77 -22.77
C ARG A 99 -17.51 20.59 -23.20
N THR A 100 -17.78 20.59 -24.51
CA THR A 100 -18.98 21.24 -25.09
C THR A 100 -20.18 20.28 -25.15
N SER A 101 -20.11 19.13 -24.49
CA SER A 101 -21.23 18.20 -24.29
C SER A 101 -22.12 18.69 -23.14
N ASN A 102 -23.18 17.93 -22.83
CA ASN A 102 -24.16 18.23 -21.79
C ASN A 102 -24.62 16.96 -21.07
N HIS A 103 -23.65 16.12 -20.66
CA HIS A 103 -23.95 14.88 -19.96
C HIS A 103 -24.45 15.15 -18.53
N ALA A 104 -23.85 16.08 -17.80
CA ALA A 104 -24.20 16.46 -16.44
C ALA A 104 -25.25 17.60 -16.40
N GLY A 105 -25.13 18.65 -17.22
CA GLY A 105 -26.10 19.75 -17.24
C GLY A 105 -27.10 19.73 -18.39
N GLU A 106 -27.96 20.74 -18.43
CA GLU A 106 -29.02 20.87 -19.44
C GLU A 106 -28.53 21.50 -20.76
N SER A 107 -27.47 22.30 -20.70
CA SER A 107 -26.89 23.03 -21.84
C SER A 107 -25.47 22.57 -22.15
N ALA A 108 -24.95 22.94 -23.32
CA ALA A 108 -23.58 22.61 -23.70
C ALA A 108 -22.57 23.33 -22.80
N GLY A 109 -21.57 22.59 -22.30
CA GLY A 109 -20.57 23.09 -21.37
C GLY A 109 -20.55 22.27 -20.09
N GLU A 110 -19.44 21.60 -19.79
CA GLU A 110 -19.26 20.82 -18.54
C GLU A 110 -17.76 20.51 -18.34
N VAL A 111 -17.39 19.98 -17.16
CA VAL A 111 -16.05 19.43 -16.93
C VAL A 111 -16.09 17.92 -16.81
N GLY A 112 -15.21 17.21 -17.52
CA GLY A 112 -15.20 15.75 -17.48
C GLY A 112 -14.59 15.12 -18.72
N GLY A 113 -14.89 13.85 -18.93
CA GLY A 113 -14.42 13.05 -20.05
C GLY A 113 -13.86 11.71 -19.62
N ARG A 114 -12.88 11.20 -20.37
CA ARG A 114 -12.23 9.92 -20.10
C ARG A 114 -11.09 10.11 -19.10
N ILE A 115 -11.27 9.55 -17.91
CA ILE A 115 -10.27 9.54 -16.83
C ILE A 115 -9.81 8.11 -16.65
N GLU A 116 -8.53 7.84 -16.86
CA GLU A 116 -7.92 6.53 -16.60
C GLU A 116 -7.09 6.57 -15.33
N ARG A 117 -7.23 5.52 -14.51
CA ARG A 117 -6.35 5.30 -13.37
C ARG A 117 -4.89 5.23 -13.82
N SER A 118 -4.05 6.07 -13.24
CA SER A 118 -2.63 6.13 -13.59
C SER A 118 -1.78 6.38 -12.36
N SER A 119 -0.61 5.77 -12.29
CA SER A 119 0.41 6.07 -11.28
C SER A 119 1.16 7.37 -11.54
N ILE A 120 1.01 7.95 -12.73
CA ILE A 120 1.63 9.22 -13.12
C ILE A 120 0.68 10.37 -12.78
N LYS A 121 1.19 11.35 -12.02
CA LYS A 121 0.43 12.53 -11.61
C LYS A 121 -0.21 13.24 -12.82
N ASN A 122 -1.52 13.40 -12.77
CA ASN A 122 -2.32 14.18 -13.71
C ASN A 122 -3.58 14.71 -13.00
N TYR A 123 -4.11 15.85 -13.44
CA TYR A 123 -5.32 16.46 -12.89
C TYR A 123 -5.91 17.52 -13.84
N TYR A 124 -7.13 17.94 -13.55
CA TYR A 124 -7.76 19.14 -14.10
C TYR A 124 -8.53 19.85 -12.99
N GLY A 125 -8.17 21.09 -12.66
CA GLY A 125 -8.74 21.76 -11.50
C GLY A 125 -8.62 23.28 -11.51
N LYS A 126 -9.57 23.92 -10.85
CA LYS A 126 -9.57 25.36 -10.57
C LYS A 126 -8.46 25.68 -9.59
N VAL A 127 -7.64 26.68 -9.93
CA VAL A 127 -6.75 27.35 -8.97
C VAL A 127 -7.61 28.08 -7.94
N ILE A 128 -7.44 27.76 -6.66
CA ILE A 128 -8.15 28.40 -5.55
C ILE A 128 -7.18 29.18 -4.66
N GLU A 129 -7.70 30.15 -3.92
CA GLU A 129 -6.98 30.70 -2.77
C GLU A 129 -6.68 29.56 -1.79
N PRO A 130 -5.47 29.49 -1.20
CA PRO A 130 -5.12 28.40 -0.29
C PRO A 130 -6.13 28.24 0.85
N LYS A 131 -6.57 27.01 1.07
CA LYS A 131 -7.48 26.59 2.14
C LYS A 131 -6.85 25.55 3.04
N THR A 132 -7.42 25.32 4.21
CA THR A 132 -6.96 24.36 5.21
C THR A 132 -8.12 23.60 5.86
N LEU A 133 -7.80 22.69 6.78
CA LEU A 133 -8.80 22.06 7.66
C LEU A 133 -9.36 23.00 8.75
N ASP A 134 -8.92 24.26 8.81
CA ASP A 134 -9.55 25.29 9.67
C ASP A 134 -10.59 26.12 8.91
N ASP A 135 -10.69 25.94 7.59
CA ASP A 135 -11.64 26.65 6.75
C ASP A 135 -12.92 25.81 6.54
N PRO A 136 -14.12 26.40 6.61
CA PRO A 136 -15.31 25.74 6.10
C PRO A 136 -15.20 25.61 4.57
N LEU A 137 -15.52 24.43 4.05
CA LEU A 137 -15.51 24.13 2.61
C LEU A 137 -16.89 23.67 2.16
N SER A 138 -17.32 24.11 0.98
CA SER A 138 -18.58 23.64 0.39
C SER A 138 -18.50 23.57 -1.12
N ALA A 139 -18.99 22.48 -1.69
CA ALA A 139 -19.15 22.34 -3.12
C ALA A 139 -20.39 21.52 -3.43
N SER A 140 -21.10 21.86 -4.49
CA SER A 140 -22.25 21.11 -4.98
C SER A 140 -22.29 21.12 -6.49
N GLY A 141 -23.08 20.24 -7.08
CA GLY A 141 -23.39 20.28 -8.51
C GLY A 141 -24.15 19.04 -8.96
N THR A 142 -24.15 18.81 -10.25
CA THR A 142 -24.68 17.59 -10.87
C THR A 142 -23.52 16.79 -11.46
N LEU A 143 -23.62 15.46 -11.41
CA LEU A 143 -22.68 14.56 -12.08
C LEU A 143 -23.39 13.51 -12.91
N ALA A 144 -22.71 13.00 -13.93
CA ALA A 144 -23.17 11.87 -14.73
C ALA A 144 -21.99 10.94 -15.08
N VAL A 145 -22.14 9.64 -14.80
CA VAL A 145 -21.19 8.60 -15.24
C VAL A 145 -21.78 7.91 -16.47
N THR A 146 -21.22 8.18 -17.65
CA THR A 146 -21.79 7.69 -18.92
C THR A 146 -21.36 6.26 -19.24
N SER A 147 -20.20 5.84 -18.73
CA SER A 147 -19.69 4.47 -18.87
C SER A 147 -18.51 4.24 -17.93
N SER A 148 -18.26 2.97 -17.61
CA SER A 148 -17.15 2.54 -16.76
C SER A 148 -16.71 1.12 -17.10
N SER A 149 -15.43 0.85 -16.81
CA SER A 149 -14.80 -0.46 -16.90
C SER A 149 -14.43 -1.00 -15.51
N GLY A 150 -14.04 -2.26 -15.41
CA GLY A 150 -13.74 -2.92 -14.12
C GLY A 150 -12.54 -2.29 -13.39
N GLY A 151 -12.72 -1.89 -12.14
CA GLY A 151 -11.64 -1.28 -11.35
C GLY A 151 -11.23 0.12 -11.81
N SER A 152 -12.18 0.88 -12.39
CA SER A 152 -11.96 2.29 -12.74
C SER A 152 -12.24 3.19 -11.55
N THR A 153 -11.46 4.27 -11.38
CA THR A 153 -11.67 5.19 -10.26
C THR A 153 -11.30 6.61 -10.64
N MET A 154 -12.14 7.57 -10.23
CA MET A 154 -11.79 8.98 -10.24
C MET A 154 -12.10 9.64 -8.89
N ILE A 155 -11.40 10.73 -8.61
CA ILE A 155 -11.47 11.49 -7.37
C ILE A 155 -11.83 12.94 -7.72
N PHE A 156 -12.71 13.56 -6.93
CA PHE A 156 -13.17 14.93 -7.12
C PHE A 156 -13.26 15.68 -5.79
N GLY A 157 -12.76 16.93 -5.74
CA GLY A 157 -12.85 17.78 -4.55
C GLY A 157 -11.62 18.68 -4.37
N TRP A 158 -11.29 19.00 -3.12
CA TRP A 158 -10.14 19.82 -2.75
C TRP A 158 -8.88 18.98 -2.63
N PHE A 159 -7.78 19.44 -3.24
CA PHE A 159 -6.49 18.77 -3.16
C PHE A 159 -5.33 19.77 -3.26
N ASN A 160 -4.13 19.29 -2.93
CA ASN A 160 -2.89 20.00 -3.20
C ASN A 160 -2.15 19.39 -4.40
N ALA A 161 -1.97 20.16 -5.47
CA ALA A 161 -1.26 19.71 -6.67
C ALA A 161 0.23 19.37 -6.42
N ASP A 162 0.82 19.89 -5.34
CA ASP A 162 2.23 19.69 -4.99
C ASP A 162 2.46 18.36 -4.25
N THR A 163 1.44 17.85 -3.55
CA THR A 163 1.52 16.60 -2.76
C THR A 163 0.70 15.44 -3.33
N ALA A 164 0.00 15.63 -4.44
CA ALA A 164 -0.71 14.57 -5.19
C ALA A 164 0.25 13.56 -5.84
N LYS A 165 0.75 12.60 -5.06
CA LYS A 165 1.73 11.59 -5.49
C LYS A 165 1.20 10.15 -5.50
N GLU A 166 0.10 9.86 -4.81
CA GLU A 166 -0.42 8.51 -4.61
C GLU A 166 -1.93 8.48 -4.36
N TRP A 167 -2.53 7.29 -4.24
CA TRP A 167 -3.97 7.11 -4.32
C TRP A 167 -4.76 7.68 -3.12
N ARG A 168 -4.14 7.84 -1.96
CA ARG A 168 -4.64 8.54 -0.75
C ARG A 168 -4.00 9.93 -0.61
N THR A 169 -3.89 10.61 -1.75
CA THR A 169 -3.20 11.90 -1.91
C THR A 169 -3.22 12.76 -0.65
N ALA A 170 -2.05 12.94 -0.04
CA ALA A 170 -1.90 13.86 1.09
C ALA A 170 -2.42 15.26 0.74
N ASN A 171 -2.94 15.93 1.75
CA ASN A 171 -3.65 17.20 1.60
C ASN A 171 -4.84 17.10 0.63
N SER A 172 -5.80 16.21 0.92
CA SER A 172 -7.03 16.08 0.15
C SER A 172 -8.28 16.00 1.03
N LEU A 173 -9.40 16.50 0.49
CA LEU A 173 -10.76 16.29 1.00
C LEU A 173 -11.67 16.14 -0.22
N VAL A 174 -12.09 14.92 -0.49
CA VAL A 174 -12.60 14.51 -1.81
C VAL A 174 -13.70 13.46 -1.69
N PHE A 175 -14.53 13.35 -2.72
CA PHE A 175 -15.29 12.12 -2.97
C PHE A 175 -14.67 11.34 -4.13
N ARG A 176 -14.89 10.04 -4.12
CA ARG A 176 -14.34 9.08 -5.07
C ARG A 176 -15.46 8.25 -5.68
N LEU A 177 -15.40 8.09 -6.99
CA LEU A 177 -16.26 7.19 -7.74
C LEU A 177 -15.44 5.94 -8.07
N ASP A 178 -15.71 4.84 -7.37
CA ASP A 178 -15.14 3.53 -7.70
C ASP A 178 -16.12 2.77 -8.57
N ALA A 179 -15.68 2.43 -9.78
CA ALA A 179 -16.53 1.84 -10.79
C ALA A 179 -16.09 0.44 -11.17
N GLU A 180 -17.10 -0.38 -11.40
CA GLU A 180 -17.01 -1.66 -12.07
C GLU A 180 -17.62 -1.53 -13.47
N THR A 181 -17.60 -2.61 -14.25
CA THR A 181 -18.22 -2.60 -15.59
C THR A 181 -19.71 -2.27 -15.48
N GLY A 182 -20.10 -1.07 -15.93
CA GLY A 182 -21.49 -0.61 -16.00
C GLY A 182 -22.09 -0.07 -14.70
N TYR A 183 -21.33 -0.01 -13.60
CA TYR A 183 -21.81 0.50 -12.32
C TYR A 183 -20.73 1.24 -11.55
N PHE A 184 -21.11 2.11 -10.62
CA PHE A 184 -20.20 2.79 -9.71
C PHE A 184 -20.75 2.89 -8.29
N GLN A 185 -19.83 3.09 -7.35
CA GLN A 185 -20.08 3.40 -5.95
C GLN A 185 -19.42 4.73 -5.60
N VAL A 186 -19.98 5.38 -4.61
CA VAL A 186 -19.47 6.64 -4.09
C VAL A 186 -18.82 6.40 -2.73
N PHE A 187 -17.66 7.01 -2.54
CA PHE A 187 -16.92 7.08 -1.28
C PHE A 187 -16.57 8.54 -1.04
N PHE A 188 -16.25 8.90 0.18
CA PHE A 188 -15.53 10.13 0.46
C PHE A 188 -14.37 9.88 1.41
N GLU A 189 -13.29 10.62 1.21
CA GLU A 189 -12.04 10.43 1.92
C GLU A 189 -11.30 11.76 2.09
N TYR A 190 -10.41 11.77 3.07
CA TYR A 190 -9.52 12.88 3.34
C TYR A 190 -8.14 12.36 3.70
N ALA A 191 -7.13 13.20 3.49
CA ALA A 191 -5.77 12.96 3.96
C ALA A 191 -5.13 14.26 4.45
N THR A 192 -4.45 14.18 5.60
CA THR A 192 -3.70 15.28 6.22
C THR A 192 -2.40 15.57 5.46
N GLY A 193 -1.70 16.63 5.87
CA GLY A 193 -0.35 16.95 5.38
C GLY A 193 0.73 15.95 5.83
N THR A 194 0.38 15.02 6.72
CA THR A 194 1.22 13.96 7.29
C THR A 194 0.79 12.57 6.80
N TRP A 195 0.07 12.48 5.67
CA TRP A 195 -0.38 11.23 5.06
C TRP A 195 -1.31 10.37 5.94
N LYS A 196 -1.88 10.94 7.00
CA LYS A 196 -2.93 10.26 7.76
C LYS A 196 -4.23 10.42 7.01
N ALA A 197 -4.92 9.31 6.76
CA ALA A 197 -6.13 9.32 5.97
C ALA A 197 -7.31 8.68 6.69
N GLY A 198 -8.51 9.11 6.30
CA GLY A 198 -9.78 8.57 6.75
C GLY A 198 -10.85 8.75 5.68
N GLY A 199 -12.07 8.30 5.99
CA GLY A 199 -13.19 8.38 5.04
C GLY A 199 -14.29 7.41 5.40
N SER A 200 -15.23 7.24 4.47
CA SER A 200 -16.31 6.28 4.60
C SER A 200 -15.96 4.92 3.98
N ALA A 201 -16.64 3.87 4.46
CA ALA A 201 -16.91 2.72 3.59
C ALA A 201 -17.83 3.16 2.44
N GLY A 202 -17.94 2.35 1.38
CA GLY A 202 -18.80 2.67 0.24
C GLY A 202 -20.22 2.99 0.70
N LEU A 203 -20.81 4.06 0.19
CA LEU A 203 -22.09 4.53 0.69
C LEU A 203 -23.18 3.48 0.43
N PRO A 204 -24.04 3.18 1.41
CA PRO A 204 -25.06 2.15 1.28
C PRO A 204 -26.27 2.63 0.44
N ILE A 205 -26.04 3.33 -0.67
CA ILE A 205 -27.05 3.94 -1.56
C ILE A 205 -26.94 3.46 -3.02
N GLY A 206 -28.10 3.25 -3.66
CA GLY A 206 -28.25 2.59 -4.98
C GLY A 206 -28.96 1.21 -4.93
N THR A 207 -28.60 0.30 -5.82
CA THR A 207 -29.13 -1.08 -5.87
C THR A 207 -28.15 -2.13 -5.35
N THR A 208 -28.66 -3.18 -4.69
CA THR A 208 -27.83 -4.33 -4.29
C THR A 208 -27.37 -5.10 -5.53
N ASP A 209 -26.06 -5.34 -5.67
CA ASP A 209 -25.53 -6.17 -6.75
C ASP A 209 -25.99 -7.65 -6.64
N PHE A 210 -25.62 -8.46 -7.64
CA PHE A 210 -25.87 -9.90 -7.65
C PHE A 210 -25.09 -10.67 -6.57
N ARG A 211 -24.14 -10.03 -5.86
CA ARG A 211 -23.36 -10.59 -4.76
C ARG A 211 -24.00 -10.26 -3.40
N GLY A 212 -24.95 -9.33 -3.34
CA GLY A 212 -25.69 -8.93 -2.15
C GLY A 212 -24.87 -8.12 -1.14
N THR A 213 -23.73 -7.54 -1.55
CA THR A 213 -22.73 -6.99 -0.60
C THR A 213 -22.45 -5.49 -0.73
N GLY A 214 -23.08 -4.80 -1.67
CA GLY A 214 -22.87 -3.36 -1.85
C GLY A 214 -24.00 -2.69 -2.61
N THR A 215 -24.04 -1.37 -2.52
CA THR A 215 -25.05 -0.55 -3.16
C THR A 215 -24.42 0.24 -4.32
N TYR A 216 -24.98 0.15 -5.53
CA TYR A 216 -24.37 0.65 -6.77
C TYR A 216 -25.34 1.48 -7.62
N PHE A 217 -24.77 2.43 -8.35
CA PHE A 217 -25.44 3.26 -9.36
C PHE A 217 -25.07 2.80 -10.78
N PRO A 218 -25.98 2.87 -11.75
CA PRO A 218 -25.66 2.50 -13.13
C PRO A 218 -24.77 3.56 -13.80
N SER A 219 -23.74 3.11 -14.51
CA SER A 219 -22.91 3.97 -15.36
C SER A 219 -23.55 4.14 -16.74
N ASN A 220 -24.76 4.72 -16.78
CA ASN A 220 -25.60 4.83 -17.99
C ASN A 220 -25.88 6.29 -18.40
N GLY A 221 -25.23 7.26 -17.75
CA GLY A 221 -25.43 8.69 -17.97
C GLY A 221 -26.61 9.29 -17.21
N GLU A 222 -27.20 8.58 -16.25
CA GLU A 222 -28.12 9.17 -15.28
C GLU A 222 -27.42 10.30 -14.51
N LYS A 223 -28.17 11.38 -14.29
CA LYS A 223 -27.70 12.58 -13.60
C LYS A 223 -28.00 12.44 -12.12
N HIS A 224 -27.04 12.82 -11.29
CA HIS A 224 -27.12 12.77 -9.84
C HIS A 224 -26.74 14.11 -9.23
N ASP A 225 -27.52 14.54 -8.24
CA ASP A 225 -27.22 15.75 -7.47
C ASP A 225 -26.28 15.41 -6.32
N TRP A 226 -25.25 16.22 -6.12
CA TRP A 226 -24.28 16.02 -5.05
C TRP A 226 -23.95 17.32 -4.30
N GLU A 227 -23.63 17.19 -3.02
CA GLU A 227 -23.07 18.24 -2.18
C GLU A 227 -22.00 17.63 -1.27
N LEU A 228 -20.82 18.25 -1.21
CA LEU A 228 -19.73 17.91 -0.30
C LEU A 228 -19.43 19.14 0.56
N ARG A 229 -19.46 18.97 1.88
CA ARG A 229 -19.19 20.01 2.85
C ARG A 229 -18.20 19.54 3.89
N TYR A 230 -17.47 20.51 4.42
CA TYR A 230 -16.62 20.32 5.58
C TYR A 230 -16.88 21.43 6.60
N ASP A 231 -17.20 21.03 7.83
CA ASP A 231 -17.34 21.91 8.98
C ASP A 231 -16.17 21.68 9.95
N PRO A 232 -15.23 22.64 10.10
CA PRO A 232 -14.10 22.50 11.02
C PRO A 232 -14.54 22.45 12.50
N GLU A 233 -15.71 22.98 12.84
CA GLU A 233 -16.26 22.94 14.21
C GLU A 233 -17.17 21.72 14.44
N GLY A 234 -17.44 20.95 13.37
CA GLY A 234 -18.19 19.71 13.41
C GLY A 234 -17.54 18.64 14.28
N ALA A 235 -18.32 17.62 14.67
CA ALA A 235 -17.87 16.53 15.54
C ALA A 235 -17.18 16.96 16.87
N GLY A 236 -17.51 18.16 17.38
CA GLY A 236 -16.89 18.68 18.62
C GLY A 236 -15.54 19.36 18.39
N GLY A 237 -15.27 19.85 17.19
CA GLY A 237 -14.04 20.55 16.82
C GLY A 237 -12.96 19.66 16.21
N ASP A 238 -13.24 18.36 16.02
CA ASP A 238 -12.39 17.45 15.24
C ASP A 238 -12.53 17.71 13.73
N GLY A 239 -13.64 18.32 13.31
CA GLY A 239 -14.02 18.51 11.91
C GLY A 239 -14.93 17.39 11.40
N GLU A 240 -15.93 17.75 10.59
CA GLU A 240 -16.91 16.82 10.05
C GLU A 240 -17.11 17.02 8.55
N ILE A 241 -17.02 15.92 7.80
CA ILE A 241 -17.36 15.87 6.38
C ILE A 241 -18.83 15.47 6.27
N GLU A 242 -19.61 16.23 5.51
CA GLU A 242 -20.98 15.92 5.13
C GLU A 242 -21.04 15.74 3.60
N PHE A 243 -21.58 14.62 3.15
CA PHE A 243 -21.80 14.34 1.73
C PHE A 243 -23.27 14.00 1.49
N THR A 244 -23.91 14.74 0.59
CA THR A 244 -25.27 14.49 0.13
C THR A 244 -25.23 13.99 -1.31
N PHE A 245 -25.98 12.92 -1.59
CA PHE A 245 -26.14 12.35 -2.92
C PHE A 245 -27.59 11.97 -3.16
N ASP A 246 -28.23 12.54 -4.18
CA ASP A 246 -29.66 12.39 -4.48
C ASP A 246 -30.56 12.59 -3.24
N GLY A 247 -30.24 13.61 -2.44
CA GLY A 247 -30.96 13.96 -1.22
C GLY A 247 -30.68 13.07 0.00
N SER A 248 -29.80 12.08 -0.12
CA SER A 248 -29.34 11.25 1.01
C SER A 248 -28.03 11.80 1.58
N THR A 249 -28.02 12.13 2.87
CA THR A 249 -26.85 12.72 3.56
C THR A 249 -26.10 11.70 4.41
N PHE A 250 -24.78 11.76 4.38
CA PHE A 250 -23.83 10.94 5.14
C PHE A 250 -22.80 11.83 5.80
N THR A 251 -22.38 11.48 7.02
CA THR A 251 -21.33 12.23 7.72
C THR A 251 -20.21 11.31 8.22
N VAL A 252 -19.00 11.87 8.29
CA VAL A 252 -17.84 11.28 8.96
C VAL A 252 -17.07 12.38 9.67
N ALA A 253 -16.82 12.16 10.96
CA ALA A 253 -15.85 12.93 11.70
C ALA A 253 -14.43 12.59 11.23
N LEU A 254 -13.56 13.60 11.18
CA LEU A 254 -12.13 13.36 11.14
C LEU A 254 -11.74 12.57 12.41
N ALA A 255 -10.68 11.76 12.31
CA ALA A 255 -10.16 11.07 13.48
C ALA A 255 -9.57 12.10 14.46
N PRO A 256 -9.65 11.86 15.79
CA PRO A 256 -9.13 12.81 16.77
C PRO A 256 -7.66 13.17 16.50
N GLY A 257 -7.36 14.47 16.48
CA GLY A 257 -6.01 15.00 16.20
C GLY A 257 -5.74 15.35 14.73
N TYR A 258 -6.58 14.93 13.78
CA TYR A 258 -6.23 15.00 12.35
C TYR A 258 -6.44 16.41 11.79
N ARG A 259 -7.38 17.18 12.36
CA ARG A 259 -7.52 18.60 12.02
C ARG A 259 -6.29 19.38 12.47
N GLU A 260 -5.77 19.13 13.68
CA GLU A 260 -4.59 19.82 14.19
C GLU A 260 -3.30 19.47 13.40
N GLU A 261 -3.21 18.27 12.83
CA GLU A 261 -2.13 17.92 11.90
C GLU A 261 -2.18 18.74 10.61
N GLY A 262 -3.36 19.24 10.25
CA GLY A 262 -3.59 20.14 9.14
C GLY A 262 -3.57 19.47 7.77
N ALA A 263 -4.08 20.21 6.79
CA ALA A 263 -3.92 19.97 5.38
C ALA A 263 -3.95 21.33 4.66
N THR A 264 -3.38 21.39 3.46
CA THR A 264 -3.39 22.59 2.63
C THR A 264 -3.98 22.29 1.26
N PHE A 265 -4.97 23.04 0.80
CA PHE A 265 -5.59 22.82 -0.51
C PHE A 265 -5.32 24.01 -1.42
N ASN A 266 -4.85 23.76 -2.64
CA ASN A 266 -4.58 24.81 -3.63
C ASN A 266 -5.33 24.57 -4.96
N ARG A 267 -6.04 23.46 -5.11
CA ARG A 267 -6.90 23.15 -6.25
C ARG A 267 -8.25 22.60 -5.81
N PHE A 268 -9.25 22.83 -6.66
CA PHE A 268 -10.54 22.14 -6.62
C PHE A 268 -10.82 21.52 -7.99
N GLY A 269 -11.07 20.22 -8.07
CA GLY A 269 -11.34 19.57 -9.35
C GLY A 269 -11.13 18.07 -9.33
N MET A 270 -10.71 17.53 -10.48
CA MET A 270 -10.62 16.09 -10.74
C MET A 270 -9.18 15.60 -10.89
N LEU A 271 -8.93 14.42 -10.34
CA LEU A 271 -7.72 13.62 -10.54
C LEU A 271 -8.11 12.14 -10.61
N PRO A 272 -7.38 11.29 -11.37
CA PRO A 272 -7.57 9.86 -11.25
C PRO A 272 -7.06 9.38 -9.90
N ARG A 273 -7.48 8.18 -9.50
CA ARG A 273 -6.76 7.46 -8.45
C ARG A 273 -5.34 7.17 -8.92
N LEU A 274 -4.33 7.62 -8.16
CA LEU A 274 -2.92 7.53 -8.56
C LEU A 274 -2.32 6.11 -8.44
N SER A 275 -2.81 5.21 -9.28
CA SER A 275 -2.47 3.79 -9.38
C SER A 275 -2.98 3.26 -10.72
N SER A 276 -2.44 2.17 -11.26
CA SER A 276 -2.92 1.59 -12.53
C SER A 276 -4.37 1.10 -12.47
N GLY A 277 -5.13 1.26 -13.56
CA GLY A 277 -6.46 0.66 -13.71
C GLY A 277 -7.17 1.12 -14.99
N ASP A 278 -8.47 0.82 -15.07
CA ASP A 278 -9.29 1.07 -16.26
C ASP A 278 -9.91 2.49 -16.26
N PRO A 279 -10.45 2.95 -17.41
CA PRO A 279 -11.06 4.27 -17.54
C PRO A 279 -12.52 4.35 -17.06
N ILE A 280 -12.86 5.50 -16.48
CA ILE A 280 -14.22 5.95 -16.24
C ILE A 280 -14.53 7.16 -17.13
N PHE A 281 -15.78 7.28 -17.57
CA PHE A 281 -16.29 8.44 -18.29
C PHE A 281 -17.28 9.16 -17.39
N VAL A 282 -16.86 10.29 -16.84
CA VAL A 282 -17.63 11.09 -15.87
C VAL A 282 -17.64 12.55 -16.28
N TYR A 283 -18.74 13.23 -15.98
CA TYR A 283 -18.94 14.64 -16.22
C TYR A 283 -19.57 15.32 -15.01
N PHE A 284 -19.26 16.59 -14.82
CA PHE A 284 -19.75 17.46 -13.77
C PHE A 284 -20.17 18.80 -14.35
N ASP A 285 -21.29 19.32 -13.87
CA ASP A 285 -21.82 20.62 -14.25
C ASP A 285 -22.58 21.22 -13.06
N ASP A 286 -23.10 22.44 -13.23
CA ASP A 286 -23.86 23.19 -12.23
C ASP A 286 -23.08 23.37 -10.91
N ILE A 287 -21.74 23.44 -11.02
CA ILE A 287 -20.86 23.47 -9.86
C ILE A 287 -21.00 24.80 -9.13
N THR A 288 -21.32 24.73 -7.84
CA THR A 288 -21.18 25.85 -6.91
C THR A 288 -20.05 25.53 -5.93
N LEU A 289 -19.01 26.36 -5.90
CA LEU A 289 -17.85 26.21 -5.02
C LEU A 289 -17.78 27.39 -4.05
N ASP A 290 -17.84 27.11 -2.75
CA ASP A 290 -17.83 28.11 -1.67
C ASP A 290 -18.85 29.26 -1.90
N GLY A 291 -20.01 28.90 -2.46
CA GLY A 291 -21.10 29.82 -2.80
C GLY A 291 -20.96 30.55 -4.15
N GLU A 292 -19.87 30.33 -4.89
CA GLU A 292 -19.66 30.87 -6.24
C GLU A 292 -20.08 29.84 -7.30
N PHE A 293 -21.01 30.22 -8.17
CA PHE A 293 -21.41 29.39 -9.31
C PHE A 293 -20.32 29.42 -10.41
N MET A 294 -19.91 28.24 -10.88
CA MET A 294 -18.94 28.08 -11.95
C MET A 294 -19.66 28.00 -13.28
N ASN A 295 -19.39 28.97 -14.18
CA ASN A 295 -19.95 28.95 -15.53
C ASN A 295 -19.09 28.11 -16.48
N PHE A 296 -19.72 27.20 -17.23
CA PHE A 296 -19.10 26.38 -18.27
C PHE A 296 -19.67 26.66 -19.68
N ASP A 297 -20.38 27.77 -19.91
CA ASP A 297 -20.79 28.21 -21.26
C ASP A 297 -19.58 28.32 -22.23
N ASP A 298 -18.41 28.66 -21.68
CA ASP A 298 -17.11 28.70 -22.33
C ASP A 298 -16.09 27.93 -21.47
N ASP A 299 -14.88 27.70 -22.02
CA ASP A 299 -13.78 27.13 -21.26
C ASP A 299 -13.45 27.98 -20.02
N PRO A 300 -13.56 27.41 -18.79
CA PRO A 300 -13.36 28.16 -17.56
C PRO A 300 -11.88 28.48 -17.29
N GLY A 301 -10.95 28.02 -18.12
CA GLY A 301 -9.51 28.25 -17.97
C GLY A 301 -8.90 27.57 -16.75
N TRP A 302 -9.47 26.42 -16.33
CA TRP A 302 -8.92 25.63 -15.24
C TRP A 302 -7.56 25.04 -15.63
N GLU A 303 -6.72 24.79 -14.62
CA GLU A 303 -5.38 24.25 -14.85
C GLU A 303 -5.46 22.76 -15.13
N GLY A 304 -4.80 22.32 -16.21
CA GLY A 304 -4.65 20.92 -16.58
C GLY A 304 -3.19 20.47 -16.54
N LEU A 305 -2.94 19.28 -15.98
CA LEU A 305 -1.67 18.58 -16.05
C LEU A 305 -1.91 17.19 -16.63
N ARG A 306 -1.37 16.90 -17.82
CA ARG A 306 -1.46 15.59 -18.49
C ARG A 306 -2.89 15.02 -18.57
N ASN A 307 -3.91 15.88 -18.61
CA ASN A 307 -5.32 15.50 -18.63
C ASN A 307 -5.86 15.26 -20.05
N GLU A 308 -5.22 15.85 -21.07
CA GLU A 308 -5.60 15.68 -22.46
C GLU A 308 -4.44 16.00 -23.43
N GLY A 309 -4.70 15.87 -24.74
CA GLY A 309 -3.71 16.16 -25.78
C GLY A 309 -2.52 15.19 -25.78
N PRO A 310 -1.38 15.59 -26.39
CA PRO A 310 -0.18 14.76 -26.44
C PRO A 310 0.38 14.41 -25.06
N GLU A 311 0.25 15.31 -24.08
CA GLU A 311 0.71 15.09 -22.72
C GLU A 311 -0.21 14.17 -21.91
N GLY A 312 -1.46 14.01 -22.33
CA GLY A 312 -2.40 13.04 -21.76
C GLY A 312 -2.17 11.61 -22.22
N THR A 313 -1.25 11.36 -23.16
CA THR A 313 -0.95 10.00 -23.66
C THR A 313 0.48 9.62 -23.32
N TYR A 314 0.68 8.68 -22.41
CA TYR A 314 2.00 8.32 -21.90
C TYR A 314 2.10 6.85 -21.48
N GLN A 315 3.33 6.36 -21.39
CA GLN A 315 3.61 5.02 -20.86
C GLN A 315 3.58 5.06 -19.33
N ASP A 316 2.79 4.19 -18.72
CA ASP A 316 2.73 4.03 -17.26
C ASP A 316 3.35 2.68 -16.88
N CYS A 317 4.59 2.72 -16.38
CA CYS A 317 5.37 1.54 -16.05
C CYS A 317 5.14 1.00 -14.63
N TYR A 318 4.32 1.67 -13.80
CA TYR A 318 4.00 1.21 -12.45
C TYR A 318 2.91 0.13 -12.52
N ILE A 319 3.31 -1.04 -12.98
CA ILE A 319 2.43 -2.18 -13.20
C ILE A 319 2.53 -3.11 -12.00
N ARG A 320 1.41 -3.38 -11.33
CA ARG A 320 1.38 -4.40 -10.29
C ARG A 320 1.35 -5.82 -10.91
N PRO A 321 2.11 -6.81 -10.40
CA PRO A 321 3.06 -6.79 -9.29
C PRO A 321 4.54 -6.77 -9.78
N LEU A 322 4.85 -5.92 -10.75
CA LEU A 322 6.17 -5.85 -11.38
C LEU A 322 7.11 -4.96 -10.58
N HIS A 323 8.05 -5.61 -9.90
CA HIS A 323 9.14 -4.95 -9.20
C HIS A 323 10.15 -4.34 -10.16
N ASP A 324 10.72 -3.21 -9.75
CA ASP A 324 11.91 -2.64 -10.36
C ASP A 324 12.78 -2.02 -9.27
N PHE A 325 13.50 -2.87 -8.53
CA PHE A 325 14.43 -2.45 -7.48
C PHE A 325 15.78 -3.16 -7.55
N GLY A 326 16.78 -2.56 -6.92
CA GLY A 326 18.16 -3.02 -6.85
C GLY A 326 19.13 -1.84 -7.00
N TYR A 327 20.35 -2.09 -7.44
CA TYR A 327 21.29 -1.01 -7.76
C TYR A 327 20.76 -0.15 -8.92
N SER A 328 20.75 1.17 -8.73
CA SER A 328 20.35 2.17 -9.71
C SER A 328 21.50 3.16 -9.92
N ALA A 329 22.14 3.09 -11.09
CA ALA A 329 23.37 3.84 -11.37
C ALA A 329 23.16 5.34 -11.64
N ASP A 330 21.92 5.74 -11.96
CA ASP A 330 21.61 7.08 -12.48
C ASP A 330 20.76 7.92 -11.51
N THR A 331 20.53 7.42 -10.28
CA THR A 331 19.70 8.08 -9.27
C THR A 331 20.54 8.44 -8.03
N ASN A 332 20.08 9.44 -7.27
CA ASN A 332 20.75 9.95 -6.07
C ASN A 332 19.72 10.46 -5.04
N HIS A 333 18.69 9.67 -4.79
CA HIS A 333 17.59 10.01 -3.89
C HIS A 333 18.04 10.00 -2.41
N ALA A 334 18.70 8.93 -1.97
CA ALA A 334 19.25 8.81 -0.62
C ALA A 334 20.66 9.42 -0.52
N GLY A 335 21.46 9.26 -1.58
CA GLY A 335 22.85 9.68 -1.66
C GLY A 335 23.11 11.12 -2.05
N ASP A 336 24.39 11.53 -1.97
CA ASP A 336 24.87 12.78 -2.58
C ASP A 336 25.43 12.57 -4.00
N ALA A 337 25.81 11.33 -4.34
CA ALA A 337 26.33 10.90 -5.63
C ALA A 337 25.34 9.99 -6.36
N THR A 338 25.55 9.78 -7.67
CA THR A 338 24.73 8.86 -8.46
C THR A 338 25.12 7.42 -8.16
N GLY A 339 24.12 6.57 -7.91
CA GLY A 339 24.33 5.21 -7.44
C GLY A 339 23.64 5.02 -6.09
N GLU A 340 22.74 4.04 -6.00
CA GLU A 340 22.05 3.69 -4.74
C GLU A 340 21.29 2.35 -4.89
N ALA A 341 20.92 1.72 -3.78
CA ALA A 341 20.06 0.54 -3.78
C ALA A 341 18.62 0.91 -3.47
N GLY A 342 17.69 0.58 -4.36
CA GLY A 342 16.29 0.93 -4.16
C GLY A 342 15.44 0.76 -5.39
N GLY A 343 14.26 1.37 -5.37
CA GLY A 343 13.31 1.41 -6.48
C GLY A 343 11.90 0.98 -6.10
N LEU A 344 11.15 0.53 -7.10
CA LEU A 344 9.74 0.19 -7.00
C LEU A 344 9.51 -1.22 -6.45
N ILE A 345 8.82 -1.32 -5.32
CA ILE A 345 8.55 -2.56 -4.61
C ILE A 345 7.06 -2.69 -4.32
N TRP A 346 6.42 -3.72 -4.88
CA TRP A 346 5.03 -4.07 -4.60
C TRP A 346 4.93 -5.01 -3.40
N ARG A 347 3.83 -4.93 -2.64
CA ARG A 347 3.42 -6.06 -1.82
C ARG A 347 2.93 -7.21 -2.69
N ILE A 348 3.32 -8.43 -2.33
CA ILE A 348 3.01 -9.64 -3.11
C ILE A 348 1.73 -10.32 -2.62
N GLU A 349 0.90 -10.73 -3.57
CA GLU A 349 -0.30 -11.52 -3.29
C GLU A 349 0.03 -12.82 -2.58
N ALA A 350 -0.71 -13.14 -1.52
CA ALA A 350 -0.48 -14.36 -0.75
C ALA A 350 -0.73 -15.64 -1.57
N SER A 351 -1.55 -15.55 -2.61
CA SER A 351 -1.77 -16.62 -3.57
C SER A 351 -0.64 -16.79 -4.59
N ASN A 352 0.34 -15.88 -4.63
CA ASN A 352 1.45 -15.86 -5.58
C ASN A 352 2.82 -15.63 -4.92
N PRO A 353 3.21 -16.41 -3.89
CA PRO A 353 4.47 -16.20 -3.15
C PRO A 353 5.72 -16.33 -4.03
N GLN A 354 5.64 -17.01 -5.17
CA GLN A 354 6.72 -17.08 -6.17
C GLN A 354 7.10 -15.72 -6.81
N ASN A 355 6.29 -14.69 -6.59
CA ASN A 355 6.59 -13.33 -7.04
C ASN A 355 7.41 -12.54 -6.04
N MET A 356 7.59 -13.05 -4.81
CA MET A 356 8.47 -12.43 -3.83
C MET A 356 9.88 -12.32 -4.40
N GLY A 357 10.57 -11.25 -4.01
CA GLY A 357 11.90 -10.93 -4.48
C GLY A 357 12.76 -10.27 -3.42
N TYR A 358 14.06 -10.26 -3.68
CA TYR A 358 15.03 -9.55 -2.87
C TYR A 358 16.19 -9.03 -3.72
N TYR A 359 16.92 -8.07 -3.17
CA TYR A 359 18.23 -7.63 -3.65
C TYR A 359 19.14 -7.50 -2.45
N GLY A 360 20.19 -8.31 -2.37
CA GLY A 360 21.01 -8.38 -1.16
C GLY A 360 22.38 -8.99 -1.33
N ASP A 361 23.28 -8.57 -0.45
CA ASP A 361 24.65 -9.02 -0.35
C ASP A 361 24.77 -10.39 0.33
N ASP A 362 25.83 -11.14 0.03
CA ASP A 362 26.22 -12.33 0.80
C ASP A 362 27.04 -11.93 2.03
N VAL A 363 26.46 -12.14 3.21
CA VAL A 363 27.04 -11.76 4.49
C VAL A 363 27.62 -12.95 5.26
N GLY A 364 27.66 -14.14 4.65
CA GLY A 364 27.94 -15.39 5.35
C GLY A 364 26.86 -15.74 6.40
N GLN A 365 27.04 -16.86 7.11
CA GLN A 365 26.02 -17.37 8.04
C GLN A 365 26.04 -16.70 9.42
N LEU A 366 25.22 -15.67 9.58
CA LEU A 366 24.93 -14.98 10.85
C LEU A 366 23.73 -15.59 11.57
N SER A 367 23.55 -15.24 12.85
CA SER A 367 22.48 -15.75 13.71
C SER A 367 22.02 -14.75 14.77
N LEU A 368 20.98 -15.09 15.53
CA LEU A 368 20.54 -14.32 16.71
C LEU A 368 21.55 -14.30 17.88
N ASN A 369 22.69 -14.99 17.77
CA ASN A 369 23.78 -14.90 18.76
C ASN A 369 24.87 -13.91 18.34
N ASP A 370 24.76 -13.33 17.14
CA ASP A 370 25.70 -12.35 16.64
C ASP A 370 25.19 -10.93 16.87
N PRO A 371 26.06 -9.97 17.23
CA PRO A 371 25.69 -8.57 17.19
C PRO A 371 25.53 -8.11 15.73
N LEU A 372 24.37 -7.54 15.41
CA LEU A 372 24.07 -7.05 14.06
C LEU A 372 23.87 -5.55 14.09
N LYS A 373 24.48 -4.83 13.16
CA LYS A 373 24.33 -3.38 13.04
C LYS A 373 24.35 -2.96 11.59
N VAL A 374 23.44 -2.05 11.22
CA VAL A 374 23.51 -1.28 9.98
C VAL A 374 23.27 0.20 10.28
N SER A 375 23.95 1.06 9.53
CA SER A 375 23.59 2.47 9.36
C SER A 375 23.67 2.87 7.90
N GLY A 376 23.01 3.97 7.53
CA GLY A 376 23.17 4.60 6.23
C GLY A 376 22.13 5.68 6.01
N LYS A 377 21.92 6.03 4.74
CA LYS A 377 20.90 6.98 4.31
C LYS A 377 19.72 6.25 3.69
N ILE A 378 18.53 6.82 3.87
CA ILE A 378 17.27 6.34 3.31
C ILE A 378 16.48 7.52 2.74
N SER A 379 15.95 7.39 1.53
CA SER A 379 14.96 8.33 0.99
C SER A 379 13.69 7.57 0.61
N PHE A 380 12.55 8.07 1.05
CA PHE A 380 11.25 7.52 0.72
C PHE A 380 10.54 8.43 -0.28
N GLU A 381 10.46 7.98 -1.52
CA GLU A 381 10.03 8.80 -2.66
C GLU A 381 8.51 8.73 -2.86
N ARG A 382 7.95 7.54 -2.67
CA ARG A 382 6.53 7.28 -2.84
C ARG A 382 6.09 6.13 -1.94
N GLY A 383 4.97 6.32 -1.26
CA GLY A 383 4.30 5.26 -0.53
C GLY A 383 2.81 5.32 -0.80
N SER A 384 2.25 4.27 -1.37
CA SER A 384 0.79 4.11 -1.42
C SER A 384 0.28 3.65 -0.05
N SER A 385 -0.87 4.13 0.40
CA SER A 385 -1.49 3.61 1.64
C SER A 385 -1.61 2.08 1.61
N ASP A 386 -1.27 1.45 2.73
CA ASP A 386 -1.11 0.01 2.95
C ASP A 386 0.05 -0.63 2.16
N ALA A 387 0.98 0.13 1.58
CA ALA A 387 2.20 -0.44 0.99
C ALA A 387 3.23 -0.85 2.05
N ALA A 388 4.16 -1.73 1.68
CA ALA A 388 5.24 -2.13 2.56
C ALA A 388 6.43 -2.80 1.87
N THR A 389 7.60 -2.72 2.50
CA THR A 389 8.82 -3.48 2.18
C THR A 389 9.59 -3.84 3.45
N LEU A 390 10.58 -4.71 3.30
CA LEU A 390 11.47 -5.16 4.37
C LEU A 390 12.91 -4.81 4.01
N PHE A 391 13.71 -4.46 5.02
CA PHE A 391 15.13 -4.16 4.86
C PHE A 391 15.92 -4.71 6.04
N GLY A 392 16.94 -5.53 5.82
CA GLY A 392 17.76 -6.08 6.90
C GLY A 392 18.39 -7.43 6.59
N TRP A 393 18.67 -8.21 7.63
CA TRP A 393 19.25 -9.55 7.51
C TRP A 393 18.17 -10.59 7.30
N PHE A 394 18.40 -11.49 6.34
CA PHE A 394 17.45 -12.53 5.99
C PHE A 394 18.14 -13.81 5.51
N ASN A 395 17.34 -14.86 5.33
CA ASN A 395 17.78 -16.11 4.74
C ASN A 395 17.27 -16.27 3.29
N SER A 396 18.20 -16.40 2.35
CA SER A 396 17.93 -16.56 0.92
C SER A 396 17.14 -17.82 0.57
N SER A 397 17.10 -18.83 1.46
CA SER A 397 16.34 -20.06 1.26
C SER A 397 14.92 -20.02 1.83
N THR A 398 14.62 -19.07 2.73
CA THR A 398 13.29 -18.91 3.36
C THR A 398 12.64 -17.56 3.11
N TYR A 399 13.19 -16.74 2.20
CA TYR A 399 12.68 -15.41 1.86
C TYR A 399 11.23 -15.39 1.35
N ASN A 400 10.70 -16.52 0.88
CA ASN A 400 9.32 -16.70 0.43
C ASN A 400 8.50 -17.64 1.34
N ASP A 401 9.05 -18.09 2.46
CA ASP A 401 8.37 -18.87 3.48
C ASP A 401 7.75 -17.91 4.51
N SER A 402 6.51 -17.50 4.24
CA SER A 402 5.77 -16.55 5.06
C SER A 402 4.30 -16.94 5.15
N ASP A 403 3.85 -17.31 6.35
CA ASP A 403 2.42 -17.52 6.63
C ASP A 403 1.68 -16.21 6.91
N SER A 404 2.40 -15.09 7.09
CA SER A 404 1.80 -13.88 7.69
C SER A 404 2.43 -12.54 7.35
N GLY A 405 3.32 -12.46 6.37
CA GLY A 405 3.89 -11.22 5.84
C GLY A 405 5.41 -11.16 5.92
N PHE A 406 5.98 -11.57 7.06
CA PHE A 406 7.42 -11.62 7.29
C PHE A 406 7.97 -13.01 6.94
N PRO A 407 9.01 -13.12 6.09
CA PRO A 407 9.66 -14.40 5.85
C PRO A 407 10.31 -14.92 7.14
N LYS A 408 10.34 -16.25 7.32
CA LYS A 408 11.14 -16.85 8.40
C LYS A 408 12.61 -16.45 8.24
N ASN A 409 13.30 -16.39 9.37
CA ASN A 409 14.69 -15.94 9.46
C ASN A 409 14.87 -14.52 8.91
N PHE A 410 14.15 -13.56 9.48
CA PHE A 410 14.26 -12.14 9.18
C PHE A 410 14.55 -11.33 10.46
N LEU A 411 15.44 -10.35 10.35
CA LEU A 411 15.67 -9.33 11.37
C LEU A 411 16.02 -8.02 10.67
N GLY A 412 15.26 -6.96 10.93
CA GLY A 412 15.53 -5.67 10.31
C GLY A 412 14.42 -4.65 10.50
N ALA A 413 14.25 -3.82 9.50
CA ALA A 413 13.19 -2.83 9.42
C ALA A 413 12.02 -3.33 8.57
N PHE A 414 10.82 -2.98 9.02
CA PHE A 414 9.59 -3.04 8.25
C PHE A 414 9.14 -1.62 7.95
N VAL A 415 9.26 -1.24 6.67
CA VAL A 415 8.73 0.02 6.15
C VAL A 415 7.30 -0.24 5.71
N GLU A 416 6.31 0.38 6.35
CA GLU A 416 4.90 0.16 5.99
C GLU A 416 4.03 1.38 6.20
N GLY A 417 2.90 1.41 5.49
CA GLY A 417 1.98 2.53 5.49
C GLY A 417 0.57 2.25 5.99
N PRO A 418 0.27 1.98 7.28
CA PRO A 418 -1.12 1.85 7.71
C PRO A 418 -1.91 3.10 7.32
N SER A 419 -2.98 2.93 6.54
CA SER A 419 -3.83 4.02 6.03
C SER A 419 -4.15 5.12 7.07
N ARG A 420 -4.32 4.73 8.34
CA ARG A 420 -4.65 5.64 9.43
C ARG A 420 -3.47 6.53 9.84
N ILE A 421 -2.23 6.05 9.80
CA ILE A 421 -1.10 6.71 10.48
C ILE A 421 -0.09 7.35 9.50
N GLY A 422 -0.15 6.99 8.22
CA GLY A 422 0.93 7.27 7.27
C GLY A 422 1.93 6.12 7.31
N PHE A 423 3.24 6.42 7.35
CA PHE A 423 4.29 5.42 7.17
C PHE A 423 5.29 5.35 8.31
N TYR A 424 5.71 4.13 8.66
CA TYR A 424 6.66 3.85 9.72
C TYR A 424 7.88 3.08 9.24
N PHE A 425 8.99 3.26 9.95
CA PHE A 425 10.24 2.48 9.84
C PHE A 425 10.44 1.61 11.10
N ARG A 426 9.70 0.50 11.23
CA ARG A 426 9.63 -0.27 12.50
C ARG A 426 10.69 -1.36 12.61
N PRO A 427 11.20 -1.66 13.81
CA PRO A 427 11.97 -2.89 14.00
C PRO A 427 11.04 -4.10 13.88
N ALA A 428 11.48 -5.14 13.19
CA ALA A 428 10.73 -6.37 13.02
C ALA A 428 11.65 -7.59 12.97
N TYR A 429 11.17 -8.71 13.50
CA TYR A 429 11.84 -10.00 13.37
C TYR A 429 10.85 -11.13 13.10
N ASN A 430 11.35 -12.21 12.50
CA ASN A 430 10.69 -13.50 12.42
C ASN A 430 11.77 -14.60 12.47
N ASN A 431 11.75 -15.44 13.50
CA ASN A 431 12.79 -16.45 13.68
C ASN A 431 12.55 -17.71 12.81
N GLY A 432 13.42 -18.71 12.92
CA GLY A 432 13.30 -19.95 12.15
C GLY A 432 12.05 -20.79 12.48
N ALA A 433 11.43 -20.56 13.64
CA ALA A 433 10.20 -21.22 14.08
C ALA A 433 8.92 -20.45 13.72
N GLY A 434 9.02 -19.29 13.05
CA GLY A 434 7.87 -18.45 12.73
C GLY A 434 7.41 -17.53 13.87
N GLN A 435 8.20 -17.42 14.94
CA GLN A 435 7.91 -16.50 16.04
C GLN A 435 8.37 -15.09 15.67
N ARG A 436 7.42 -14.16 15.67
CA ARG A 436 7.58 -12.81 15.14
C ARG A 436 7.41 -11.74 16.21
N GLY A 437 8.00 -10.57 15.96
CA GLY A 437 7.83 -9.38 16.78
C GLY A 437 7.75 -8.15 15.91
N LEU A 438 6.83 -7.26 16.26
CA LEU A 438 6.56 -6.00 15.60
C LEU A 438 5.87 -5.08 16.61
N PRO A 439 6.42 -3.90 16.94
CA PRO A 439 5.75 -2.95 17.82
C PRO A 439 4.59 -2.26 17.09
N ASP A 440 3.65 -1.70 17.86
CA ASP A 440 2.52 -0.95 17.31
C ASP A 440 2.97 0.32 16.56
N GLU A 441 4.07 0.94 17.00
CA GLU A 441 4.60 2.20 16.45
C GLU A 441 6.08 2.10 16.07
N GLY A 442 6.52 2.98 15.18
CA GLY A 442 7.91 3.16 14.76
C GLY A 442 8.29 4.64 14.65
N PRO A 443 9.56 4.94 14.34
CA PRO A 443 9.89 6.20 13.71
C PRO A 443 9.03 6.45 12.48
N TYR A 444 8.52 7.69 12.34
CA TYR A 444 7.70 8.10 11.21
C TYR A 444 8.55 8.44 9.98
N ILE A 445 8.17 7.97 8.79
CA ILE A 445 8.87 8.23 7.53
C ILE A 445 7.90 8.64 6.42
N PRO A 446 7.68 9.95 6.17
CA PRO A 446 6.80 10.37 5.08
C PRO A 446 7.45 10.13 3.71
N PRO A 447 6.66 9.91 2.64
CA PRO A 447 7.16 9.81 1.27
C PRO A 447 7.42 11.21 0.66
N ASP A 448 8.28 11.98 1.31
CA ASP A 448 8.59 13.38 0.98
C ASP A 448 9.89 13.57 0.20
N SER A 449 10.54 12.48 -0.21
CA SER A 449 11.80 12.49 -0.96
C SER A 449 12.98 13.12 -0.20
N ILE A 450 12.89 13.22 1.13
CA ILE A 450 13.99 13.71 1.97
C ILE A 450 14.89 12.53 2.37
N SER A 451 16.18 12.65 2.05
CA SER A 451 17.21 11.76 2.56
C SER A 451 17.39 11.93 4.07
N ARG A 452 17.35 10.81 4.79
CA ARG A 452 17.43 10.73 6.25
C ARG A 452 18.50 9.75 6.66
N PHE A 453 19.07 9.96 7.85
CA PHE A 453 20.00 9.00 8.41
C PHE A 453 19.23 7.96 9.23
N PHE A 454 19.65 6.71 9.17
CA PHE A 454 19.04 5.65 9.99
C PHE A 454 20.09 4.72 10.60
N THR A 455 19.69 4.04 11.68
CA THR A 455 20.46 2.92 12.23
C THR A 455 19.54 1.77 12.62
N ILE A 456 19.98 0.53 12.45
CA ILE A 456 19.38 -0.66 13.07
C ILE A 456 20.50 -1.39 13.82
N ALA A 457 20.28 -1.70 15.09
CA ALA A 457 21.20 -2.47 15.90
C ALA A 457 20.46 -3.60 16.62
N TYR A 458 21.06 -4.77 16.68
CA TYR A 458 20.61 -5.91 17.47
C TYR A 458 21.72 -6.32 18.42
N ASP A 459 21.42 -6.24 19.72
CA ASP A 459 22.27 -6.72 20.79
C ASP A 459 21.77 -8.10 21.24
N PRO A 460 22.50 -9.21 20.99
CA PRO A 460 22.10 -10.52 21.45
C PRO A 460 22.03 -10.60 22.98
N ASP A 461 22.82 -9.82 23.71
CA ASP A 461 22.86 -9.85 25.18
C ASP A 461 21.87 -8.86 25.83
N GLY A 462 21.23 -8.03 25.00
CA GLY A 462 20.15 -7.12 25.38
C GLY A 462 18.93 -7.86 25.95
N ALA A 463 18.06 -7.13 26.65
CA ALA A 463 16.86 -7.67 27.30
C ALA A 463 17.15 -8.91 28.18
N GLU A 464 18.20 -8.85 29.00
CA GLU A 464 18.66 -9.94 29.87
C GLU A 464 19.06 -11.22 29.08
N GLY A 465 19.73 -11.04 27.93
CA GLY A 465 20.17 -12.13 27.07
C GLY A 465 19.12 -12.67 26.11
N ARG A 466 17.90 -12.10 26.10
CA ARG A 466 16.84 -12.46 25.13
C ARG A 466 17.11 -11.92 23.73
N GLY A 467 17.89 -10.84 23.62
CA GLY A 467 18.09 -10.10 22.39
C GLY A 467 17.21 -8.85 22.33
N GLU A 468 17.79 -7.72 21.93
CA GLU A 468 17.09 -6.44 21.80
C GLU A 468 17.46 -5.75 20.48
N MET A 469 16.46 -5.31 19.74
CA MET A 469 16.63 -4.46 18.57
C MET A 469 16.42 -3.00 18.93
N THR A 470 17.26 -2.12 18.40
CA THR A 470 17.09 -0.65 18.42
C THR A 470 17.12 -0.15 16.99
N ILE A 471 16.13 0.65 16.60
CA ILE A 471 16.09 1.34 15.32
C ILE A 471 16.04 2.85 15.55
N SER A 472 16.70 3.61 14.68
CA SER A 472 16.58 5.07 14.62
C SER A 472 16.34 5.53 13.20
N LEU A 473 15.58 6.61 13.06
CA LEU A 473 15.46 7.41 11.85
C LEU A 473 15.56 8.88 12.29
N ASP A 474 16.59 9.58 11.81
CA ASP A 474 17.02 10.86 12.35
C ASP A 474 17.14 10.80 13.89
N ASP A 475 16.36 11.60 14.61
CA ASP A 475 16.35 11.66 16.08
C ASP A 475 15.34 10.70 16.74
N GLU A 476 14.47 10.06 15.95
CA GLU A 476 13.44 9.16 16.48
C GLU A 476 13.98 7.75 16.70
N VAL A 477 13.90 7.26 17.93
CA VAL A 477 14.42 5.94 18.32
C VAL A 477 13.27 5.05 18.81
N ARG A 478 13.31 3.76 18.46
CA ARG A 478 12.43 2.72 19.00
C ARG A 478 13.21 1.44 19.31
N THR A 479 12.75 0.72 20.33
CA THR A 479 13.32 -0.58 20.72
C THR A 479 12.28 -1.69 20.61
N LEU A 480 12.75 -2.91 20.38
CA LEU A 480 11.96 -4.12 20.36
C LEU A 480 12.75 -5.25 21.03
N GLU A 481 12.29 -5.68 22.20
CA GLU A 481 12.82 -6.87 22.85
C GLU A 481 12.29 -8.14 22.18
N LEU A 482 13.14 -9.16 22.04
CA LEU A 482 12.68 -10.48 21.63
C LEU A 482 11.84 -11.13 22.73
N GLN A 483 10.73 -11.76 22.33
CA GLN A 483 9.91 -12.54 23.25
C GLN A 483 10.69 -13.75 23.83
N PRO A 484 10.34 -14.22 25.04
CA PRO A 484 11.00 -15.38 25.64
C PRO A 484 11.03 -16.61 24.72
N GLY A 485 12.21 -17.24 24.59
CA GLY A 485 12.43 -18.44 23.77
C GLY A 485 12.60 -18.20 22.26
N VAL A 486 12.42 -16.97 21.76
CA VAL A 486 12.61 -16.63 20.33
C VAL A 486 14.07 -16.83 19.91
N LYS A 487 15.02 -16.30 20.70
CA LYS A 487 16.45 -16.42 20.44
C LYS A 487 16.91 -17.88 20.48
N ASP A 488 16.44 -18.66 21.46
CA ASP A 488 16.76 -20.09 21.61
C ASP A 488 16.25 -20.94 20.44
N SER A 489 15.11 -20.57 19.86
CA SER A 489 14.56 -21.23 18.67
C SER A 489 15.35 -20.89 17.38
N GLY A 490 16.23 -19.89 17.45
CA GLY A 490 17.22 -19.57 16.45
C GLY A 490 16.67 -18.88 15.21
N ALA A 491 17.56 -18.18 14.52
CA ALA A 491 17.40 -17.75 13.13
C ALA A 491 18.78 -17.77 12.47
N LEU A 492 18.82 -18.06 11.17
CA LEU A 492 20.05 -18.04 10.39
C LEU A 492 19.89 -17.05 9.24
N PHE A 493 20.82 -16.12 9.11
CA PHE A 493 20.84 -15.13 8.05
C PHE A 493 22.04 -15.37 7.15
N ASP A 494 21.86 -15.30 5.84
CA ASP A 494 22.93 -15.39 4.84
C ASP A 494 22.93 -14.21 3.86
N ARG A 495 21.94 -13.31 3.98
CA ARG A 495 21.82 -12.10 3.18
C ARG A 495 21.57 -10.87 4.03
N PHE A 496 21.98 -9.73 3.49
CA PHE A 496 21.58 -8.41 3.95
C PHE A 496 21.06 -7.60 2.76
N GLY A 497 19.91 -6.94 2.88
CA GLY A 497 19.38 -6.09 1.80
C GLY A 497 17.87 -5.87 1.85
N ILE A 498 17.28 -5.64 0.68
CA ILE A 498 15.87 -5.27 0.49
C ILE A 498 15.04 -6.51 0.13
N LEU A 499 13.84 -6.66 0.69
CA LEU A 499 12.89 -7.71 0.34
C LEU A 499 11.48 -7.18 0.14
N THR A 500 10.74 -7.86 -0.73
CA THR A 500 9.30 -7.66 -0.88
C THR A 500 8.54 -8.16 0.37
N TYR A 501 7.44 -7.50 0.72
CA TYR A 501 6.54 -7.96 1.79
C TYR A 501 5.35 -8.77 1.22
N HIS A 502 4.96 -9.82 1.94
CA HIS A 502 3.83 -10.70 1.61
C HIS A 502 2.53 -10.16 2.21
N ASN A 503 1.36 -10.48 1.63
CA ASN A 503 -0.02 -10.12 2.04
C ASN A 503 -0.74 -9.06 1.17
N GLY A 504 -0.52 -9.05 -0.15
CA GLY A 504 -1.24 -8.18 -1.09
C GLY A 504 -1.09 -6.68 -0.81
N GLY A 505 -1.67 -5.80 -1.62
CA GLY A 505 -1.55 -4.35 -1.42
C GLY A 505 -0.61 -3.64 -2.40
N PRO A 506 -0.41 -2.32 -2.22
CA PRO A 506 0.24 -1.47 -3.20
C PRO A 506 1.75 -1.34 -2.97
N ASP A 507 2.35 -0.34 -3.61
CA ASP A 507 3.77 -0.12 -3.81
C ASP A 507 4.42 0.92 -2.89
N VAL A 508 5.71 0.71 -2.65
CA VAL A 508 6.66 1.72 -2.17
C VAL A 508 7.72 1.97 -3.23
N GLU A 509 8.25 3.19 -3.26
CA GLU A 509 9.47 3.57 -3.95
C GLU A 509 10.42 4.18 -2.93
N ILE A 510 11.53 3.50 -2.68
CA ILE A 510 12.44 3.77 -1.57
C ILE A 510 13.87 3.46 -1.99
N PHE A 511 14.81 4.27 -1.50
CA PHE A 511 16.23 4.15 -1.81
C PHE A 511 17.08 4.19 -0.55
N PHE A 512 18.21 3.52 -0.62
CA PHE A 512 19.20 3.37 0.44
C PHE A 512 20.60 3.61 -0.12
N ASP A 513 21.41 4.31 0.65
CA ASP A 513 22.79 4.62 0.27
C ASP A 513 23.70 4.72 1.51
N ASP A 514 25.02 4.82 1.31
CA ASP A 514 26.03 4.95 2.36
C ASP A 514 25.89 3.87 3.45
N LEU A 515 25.62 2.62 3.05
CA LEU A 515 25.30 1.53 3.95
C LEU A 515 26.55 0.96 4.60
N CYS A 516 26.59 0.86 5.92
CA CYS A 516 27.59 0.07 6.65
C CYS A 516 26.88 -0.97 7.51
N TYR A 517 27.06 -2.27 7.23
CA TYR A 517 26.30 -3.38 7.82
C TYR A 517 27.17 -4.55 8.30
N SER A 518 26.65 -5.31 9.27
CA SER A 518 27.30 -6.52 9.78
C SER A 518 27.34 -7.64 8.74
N ALA A 519 28.55 -8.19 8.53
CA ALA A 519 28.81 -9.37 7.71
C ALA A 519 29.88 -10.25 8.36
N LEU A 520 29.99 -11.51 7.95
CA LEU A 520 31.12 -12.36 8.27
C LEU A 520 32.26 -12.20 7.27
N GLN A 521 33.48 -12.20 7.80
CA GLN A 521 34.71 -12.23 7.02
C GLN A 521 35.70 -13.18 7.67
N GLU A 522 36.52 -13.86 6.86
CA GLU A 522 37.68 -14.59 7.35
C GLU A 522 38.73 -13.60 7.86
N GLU A 523 39.21 -13.84 9.08
CA GLU A 523 40.32 -13.13 9.69
C GLU A 523 41.56 -13.33 8.80
N GLU A 524 42.06 -12.23 8.22
CA GLU A 524 43.31 -12.30 7.47
C GLU A 524 44.44 -12.74 8.41
N PRO A 525 45.24 -13.75 8.05
CA PRO A 525 46.37 -14.13 8.87
C PRO A 525 47.33 -12.94 8.98
N GLU A 526 47.69 -12.55 10.22
CA GLU A 526 48.68 -11.49 10.43
C GLU A 526 49.98 -11.81 9.66
N PRO A 527 50.58 -10.81 8.97
CA PRO A 527 51.69 -11.00 8.05
C PRO A 527 52.99 -11.52 8.68
#